data_AF-A0A1I2P215-F1
#
_entry.id   AF-A0A1I2P215-F1
#
_cell.length_a   1.000
_cell.length_b   1.000
_cell.length_c   1.000
_cell.angle_alpha   90.00
_cell.angle_beta   90.00
_cell.angle_gamma   90.00
#
_symmetry.space_group_name_H-M   'P 1'
#
loop_
_entity.id
_entity.type
_entity.pdbx_description
1 polymer ?
#
loop_
_entity_poly.entity_id
_entity_poly.type
_entity_poly.pdbx_seq_one_letter_code
_entity_poly.pdbx_strand_id
1 'polypeptide(L)'
;MSHGPIDPRHRANMNMMANAIDDVLNDGKQPKKFGFCMLVAEFGKIDNGRVNYISNGSRADMLTMMKEFIARAEGRYAEGGAA
;
A
#
# COMPACT_ATOMS: atom_id res chain seq x y z
N MET A 1 -15.49 -3.21 3.01
CA MET A 1 -15.59 -1.89 2.34
C MET A 1 -14.43 -1.75 1.35
N SER A 2 -14.73 -1.37 0.10
CA SER A 2 -13.72 -1.03 -0.91
C SER A 2 -13.41 0.46 -0.79
N HIS A 3 -12.15 0.88 -0.84
CA HIS A 3 -11.75 2.29 -0.75
C HIS A 3 -12.09 3.12 -2.01
N GLY A 4 -13.06 2.69 -2.83
CA GLY A 4 -13.52 3.39 -4.04
C GLY A 4 -12.42 3.63 -5.10
N PRO A 5 -12.76 4.09 -6.31
CA PRO A 5 -11.78 4.45 -7.33
C PRO A 5 -11.04 5.73 -6.98
N ILE A 6 -9.70 5.77 -7.04
CA ILE A 6 -8.86 6.96 -6.74
C ILE A 6 -9.55 8.24 -7.24
N ASP A 7 -9.60 9.28 -6.39
CA ASP A 7 -10.17 10.58 -6.79
C ASP A 7 -9.62 10.99 -8.17
N PRO A 8 -10.49 11.32 -9.15
CA PRO A 8 -10.07 11.65 -10.51
C PRO A 8 -8.96 12.71 -10.56
N ARG A 9 -8.96 13.66 -9.63
CA ARG A 9 -7.95 14.73 -9.53
C ARG A 9 -6.55 14.21 -9.19
N HIS A 10 -6.46 13.07 -8.52
CA HIS A 10 -5.18 12.47 -8.10
C HIS A 10 -4.76 11.27 -8.95
N ARG A 11 -5.68 10.71 -9.75
CA ARG A 11 -5.46 9.47 -10.51
C ARG A 11 -4.23 9.53 -11.42
N ALA A 12 -4.03 10.61 -12.19
CA ALA A 12 -2.89 10.72 -13.10
C ALA A 12 -1.55 10.69 -12.34
N ASN A 13 -1.40 11.56 -11.35
CA ASN A 13 -0.18 11.65 -10.54
C ASN A 13 0.09 10.35 -9.77
N MET A 14 -0.94 9.71 -9.22
CA MET A 14 -0.78 8.45 -8.50
C MET A 14 -0.36 7.29 -9.40
N ASN A 15 -0.88 7.19 -10.63
CA ASN A 15 -0.42 6.17 -11.58
C ASN A 15 1.03 6.44 -12.01
N MET A 16 1.40 7.69 -12.27
CA MET A 16 2.78 8.05 -12.60
C MET A 16 3.76 7.65 -11.48
N MET A 17 3.42 7.98 -10.22
CA MET A 17 4.23 7.59 -9.07
C MET A 17 4.29 6.07 -8.88
N ALA A 18 3.17 5.38 -9.03
CA ALA A 18 3.14 3.91 -8.91
C ALA A 18 4.02 3.24 -9.98
N ASN A 19 3.99 3.72 -11.23
CA ASN A 19 4.85 3.20 -12.29
C ASN A 19 6.33 3.44 -11.97
N ALA A 20 6.70 4.66 -11.54
CA ALA A 20 8.08 4.97 -11.19
C ALA A 20 8.61 4.09 -10.03
N ILE A 21 7.79 3.85 -9.00
CA ILE A 21 8.16 2.94 -7.90
C ILE A 21 8.30 1.50 -8.41
N ASP A 22 7.37 1.04 -9.25
CA ASP A 22 7.42 -0.31 -9.82
C ASP A 22 8.66 -0.51 -10.68
N ASP A 23 9.04 0.48 -11.49
CA ASP A 23 10.25 0.43 -12.32
C ASP A 23 11.52 0.38 -11.47
N VAL A 24 11.61 1.19 -10.42
CA VAL A 24 12.77 1.18 -9.50
C VAL A 24 12.90 -0.16 -8.77
N LEU A 25 11.79 -0.74 -8.32
CA LEU A 25 11.81 -1.98 -7.54
C LEU A 25 11.93 -3.23 -8.40
N ASN A 26 11.22 -3.27 -9.53
CA ASN A 26 11.05 -4.48 -10.34
C ASN A 26 11.76 -4.40 -11.69
N ASP A 27 12.17 -3.23 -12.17
CA ASP A 27 12.98 -3.06 -13.39
C ASP A 27 12.33 -3.76 -14.61
N GLY A 28 10.99 -3.68 -14.70
CA GLY A 28 10.19 -4.34 -15.73
C GLY A 28 10.18 -5.88 -15.72
N LYS A 29 10.86 -6.53 -14.74
CA LYS A 29 11.02 -7.99 -14.69
C LYS A 29 9.73 -8.70 -14.28
N GLN A 30 9.54 -9.89 -14.87
CA GLN A 30 8.47 -10.81 -14.50
C GLN A 30 9.05 -12.19 -14.14
N PRO A 31 8.54 -12.85 -13.06
CA PRO A 31 7.57 -12.31 -12.12
C PRO A 31 8.16 -11.13 -11.31
N LYS A 32 7.31 -10.17 -10.91
CA LYS A 32 7.74 -9.05 -10.07
C LYS A 32 8.36 -9.56 -8.78
N LYS A 33 9.51 -9.00 -8.40
CA LYS A 33 10.24 -9.38 -7.19
C LYS A 33 9.64 -8.74 -5.92
N PHE A 34 9.15 -7.51 -6.04
CA PHE A 34 8.65 -6.73 -4.90
C PHE A 34 7.23 -6.21 -5.14
N GLY A 35 6.39 -6.37 -4.12
CA GLY A 35 5.08 -5.74 -4.03
C GLY A 35 5.13 -4.44 -3.21
N PHE A 36 4.30 -3.47 -3.58
CA PHE A 36 4.10 -2.25 -2.80
C PHE A 36 2.65 -1.78 -2.87
N CYS A 37 2.25 -1.02 -1.86
CA CYS A 37 1.03 -0.23 -1.85
C CYS A 37 1.33 1.22 -1.45
N MET A 38 0.64 2.17 -2.06
CA MET A 38 0.73 3.60 -1.75
C MET A 38 -0.64 4.09 -1.26
N LEU A 39 -0.62 4.72 -0.10
CA LEU A 39 -1.78 5.34 0.55
C LEU A 39 -1.56 6.86 0.55
N VAL A 40 -2.53 7.60 0.01
CA VAL A 40 -2.48 9.06 -0.05
C VAL A 40 -3.78 9.64 0.50
N ALA A 41 -3.65 10.53 1.46
CA ALA A 41 -4.76 11.28 2.04
C ALA A 41 -4.32 12.73 2.26
N GLU A 42 -5.30 13.64 2.29
CA GLU A 42 -5.05 15.02 2.69
C GLU A 42 -4.81 15.07 4.21
N PHE A 43 -3.79 15.80 4.65
CA PHE A 43 -3.57 16.06 6.07
C PHE A 43 -4.81 16.72 6.71
N GLY A 44 -5.15 16.31 7.93
CA GLY A 44 -6.37 16.75 8.62
C GLY A 44 -7.67 16.09 8.15
N LYS A 45 -7.63 15.23 7.12
CA LYS A 45 -8.77 14.38 6.68
C LYS A 45 -8.48 12.88 6.81
N ILE A 46 -7.42 12.51 7.55
CA ILE A 46 -6.97 11.12 7.68
C ILE A 46 -7.94 10.32 8.57
N ASP A 47 -8.43 10.94 9.65
CA ASP A 47 -9.47 10.36 10.50
C ASP A 47 -10.86 10.69 9.93
N ASN A 48 -11.65 9.66 9.63
CA ASN A 48 -12.97 9.72 8.97
C ASN A 48 -13.00 10.03 7.46
N GLY A 49 -11.86 10.13 6.79
CA GLY A 49 -11.80 10.39 5.34
C GLY A 49 -11.52 9.17 4.47
N ARG A 50 -11.84 9.30 3.17
CA ARG A 50 -11.49 8.33 2.15
C ARG A 50 -10.00 8.45 1.80
N VAL A 51 -9.24 7.36 1.95
CA VAL A 51 -7.84 7.29 1.51
C VAL A 51 -7.77 6.83 0.05
N ASN A 52 -6.93 7.49 -0.76
CA ASN A 52 -6.61 6.99 -2.08
C ASN A 52 -5.58 5.86 -1.97
N TYR A 53 -5.88 4.75 -2.64
CA TYR A 53 -5.07 3.53 -2.60
C TYR A 53 -4.67 3.12 -4.02
N ILE A 54 -3.41 2.74 -4.20
CA ILE A 54 -2.88 2.09 -5.41
C ILE A 54 -1.82 1.06 -5.02
N SER A 55 -1.71 -0.03 -5.78
CA SER A 55 -0.70 -1.08 -5.56
C SER A 55 -0.29 -1.73 -6.88
N ASN A 56 0.85 -2.43 -6.87
CA ASN A 56 1.36 -3.16 -8.05
C ASN A 56 1.08 -4.67 -8.01
N GLY A 57 0.49 -5.18 -6.93
CA GLY A 57 0.20 -6.59 -6.70
C GLY A 57 -1.28 -6.89 -6.47
N SER A 58 -1.59 -8.16 -6.19
CA SER A 58 -2.96 -8.59 -5.93
C SER A 58 -3.49 -7.90 -4.66
N ARG A 59 -4.78 -7.53 -4.67
CA ARG A 59 -5.40 -6.88 -3.50
C ARG A 59 -5.33 -7.76 -2.25
N ALA A 60 -5.37 -9.09 -2.41
CA ALA A 60 -5.28 -10.03 -1.29
C ALA A 60 -3.90 -9.96 -0.61
N ASP A 61 -2.82 -10.03 -1.40
CA ASP A 61 -1.45 -9.99 -0.86
C ASP A 61 -1.14 -8.65 -0.20
N MET A 62 -1.60 -7.55 -0.81
CA MET A 62 -1.39 -6.21 -0.26
C MET A 62 -2.15 -6.01 1.05
N LEU A 63 -3.36 -6.58 1.18
CA LEU A 63 -4.10 -6.55 2.45
C LEU A 63 -3.42 -7.40 3.51
N THR A 64 -2.87 -8.57 3.16
CA THR A 64 -2.09 -9.39 4.09
C THR A 64 -0.86 -8.62 4.58
N MET A 65 -0.10 -8.02 3.66
CA MET A 65 1.08 -7.18 3.98
C MET A 65 0.73 -6.02 4.92
N MET A 66 -0.35 -5.28 4.65
CA MET A 66 -0.79 -4.17 5.51
C MET A 66 -1.24 -4.64 6.89
N LYS A 67 -1.98 -5.76 6.97
CA LYS A 67 -2.42 -6.33 8.26
C LYS A 67 -1.23 -6.74 9.13
N GLU A 68 -0.24 -7.40 8.54
CA GLU A 68 1.00 -7.78 9.23
C GLU A 68 1.75 -6.55 9.76
N PHE A 69 1.89 -5.52 8.93
CA PHE A 69 2.52 -4.26 9.33
C PHE A 69 1.78 -3.60 10.51
N ILE A 70 0.45 -3.47 10.42
CA ILE A 70 -0.39 -2.87 11.48
C ILE A 70 -0.30 -3.71 12.77
N ALA A 71 -0.39 -5.04 12.68
CA ALA A 71 -0.30 -5.92 13.84
C ALA A 71 1.04 -5.77 14.59
N ARG A 72 2.14 -5.61 13.84
CA ARG A 72 3.47 -5.33 14.41
C ARG A 72 3.53 -3.93 15.02
N ALA A 73 3.00 -2.92 14.35
CA ALA A 73 3.04 -1.53 14.81
C ALA A 73 2.20 -1.30 16.08
N GLU A 74 1.07 -1.99 16.23
CA GLU A 74 0.17 -1.85 17.39
C GLU A 74 0.61 -2.70 18.60
N GLY A 75 1.81 -3.27 18.59
CA GLY A 75 2.32 -4.05 19.72
C GLY A 75 1.60 -5.38 19.97
N ARG A 76 0.82 -5.89 18.99
CA ARG A 76 0.24 -7.24 19.04
C ARG A 76 1.24 -8.34 18.71
N TYR A 77 2.50 -7.97 18.47
CA TYR A 77 3.64 -8.88 18.51
C TYR A 77 4.23 -8.85 19.93
N ALA A 78 3.78 -9.76 20.80
CA ALA A 78 4.70 -10.23 21.83
C ALA A 78 5.85 -10.91 21.09
N GLU A 79 7.10 -10.51 21.32
CA GLU A 79 8.26 -11.29 20.90
C GLU A 79 8.14 -12.70 21.49
N GLY A 80 7.54 -13.60 20.72
CA GLY A 80 7.39 -15.00 21.05
C GLY A 80 8.52 -15.80 20.41
N GLY A 81 9.57 -16.05 21.18
CA GLY A 81 10.54 -17.13 20.97
C GLY A 81 11.89 -16.66 20.41
N ALA A 82 12.90 -16.37 21.24
CA ALA A 82 13.76 -17.27 22.04
C ALA A 82 14.92 -17.91 21.24
N ALA A 83 16.14 -17.43 21.51
CA ALA A 83 17.38 -18.19 21.73
C ALA A 83 18.46 -17.24 22.27
#